data_AF-A0A4R0IC32-F1
#
_entry.id   AF-A0A4R0IC32-F1
#
_cell.length_a   1.000
_cell.length_b   1.000
_cell.length_c   1.000
_cell.angle_alpha   90.00
_cell.angle_beta   90.00
_cell.angle_gamma   90.00
#
_symmetry.space_group_name_H-M   'P 1'
#
loop_
_entity.id
_entity.type
_entity.pdbx_description
1 polymer ?
#
loop_
_entity_poly.entity_id
_entity_poly.type
_entity_poly.pdbx_seq_one_letter_code
_entity_poly.pdbx_strand_id
1 'polypeptide(L)'
;MNDAKRGEWGTMTASALEMRPAEGERVLATLVERIVQVIGRNESRVKLDELVDELSQTMHCTPQDVYLALSRLDVEVRGDDSLRIVRD
;
A
#
# COMPACT_ATOMS: atom_id res chain seq x y z
N MET A 1 -35.03 31.80 -22.83
CA MET A 1 -34.98 30.47 -23.48
C MET A 1 -33.51 30.09 -23.57
N ASN A 2 -33.07 29.18 -22.68
CA ASN A 2 -31.68 28.74 -22.58
C ASN A 2 -31.51 27.48 -23.42
N ASP A 3 -30.76 27.58 -24.50
CA ASP A 3 -30.33 26.45 -25.33
C ASP A 3 -28.82 26.28 -25.15
N ALA A 4 -28.44 25.48 -24.15
CA ALA A 4 -27.07 25.00 -23.97
C ALA A 4 -27.11 23.48 -24.11
N LYS A 5 -26.69 23.03 -25.29
CA LYS A 5 -26.54 21.63 -25.69
C LYS A 5 -25.83 20.81 -24.62
N ARG A 6 -26.42 19.63 -24.39
CA ARG A 6 -25.94 18.51 -23.58
C ARG A 6 -24.45 18.25 -23.83
N GLY A 7 -23.62 18.73 -22.92
CA GLY A 7 -22.32 18.13 -22.67
C GLY A 7 -22.55 16.84 -21.88
N GLU A 8 -22.90 15.76 -22.56
CA GLU A 8 -22.76 14.41 -22.02
C GLU A 8 -21.26 14.09 -21.93
N TRP A 9 -20.61 14.67 -20.92
CA TRP A 9 -19.44 14.06 -20.32
C TRP A 9 -19.99 12.86 -19.59
N GLY A 10 -20.09 11.74 -20.30
CA GLY A 10 -20.43 10.47 -19.69
C GLY A 10 -19.51 10.31 -18.49
N THR A 11 -20.12 10.32 -17.31
CA THR A 11 -19.46 10.12 -16.03
C THR A 11 -18.66 8.85 -16.16
N MET A 12 -17.35 8.99 -16.36
CA MET A 12 -16.43 7.91 -16.08
C MET A 12 -16.60 7.73 -14.58
N THR A 13 -17.48 6.81 -14.19
CA THR A 13 -17.38 6.17 -12.89
C THR A 13 -16.03 5.49 -12.95
N ALA A 14 -14.97 6.26 -12.65
CA ALA A 14 -13.80 5.70 -12.05
C ALA A 14 -14.38 4.85 -10.94
N SER A 15 -14.24 3.55 -11.09
CA SER A 15 -14.42 2.60 -10.02
C SER A 15 -13.39 2.94 -8.96
N ALA A 16 -13.59 4.07 -8.26
CA ALA A 16 -13.37 4.14 -6.85
C ALA A 16 -14.30 3.06 -6.31
N LEU A 17 -13.81 1.80 -6.35
CA LEU A 17 -14.11 0.88 -5.30
C LEU A 17 -13.74 1.65 -4.04
N GLU A 18 -14.72 2.35 -3.49
CA GLU A 18 -14.82 2.63 -2.08
C GLU A 18 -14.77 1.25 -1.43
N MET A 19 -13.56 0.70 -1.30
CA MET A 19 -13.28 -0.44 -0.46
C MET A 19 -13.98 -0.08 0.85
N ARG A 20 -14.98 -0.88 1.22
CA ARG A 20 -15.66 -0.69 2.50
C ARG A 20 -14.56 -0.48 3.54
N PRO A 21 -14.65 0.52 4.43
CA PRO A 21 -13.53 0.86 5.32
C PRO A 21 -12.98 -0.36 6.08
N ALA A 22 -13.84 -1.32 6.43
CA ALA A 22 -13.47 -2.59 7.05
C ALA A 22 -12.66 -3.56 6.16
N GLU A 23 -12.81 -3.51 4.83
CA GLU A 23 -12.08 -4.36 3.89
C GLU A 23 -10.70 -3.79 3.57
N GLY A 24 -10.60 -2.47 3.36
CA GLY A 24 -9.30 -1.80 3.26
C GLY A 24 -8.45 -1.99 4.52
N GLU A 25 -9.08 -1.97 5.70
CA GLU A 25 -8.40 -2.19 6.97
C GLU A 25 -7.91 -3.64 7.16
N ARG A 26 -8.65 -4.64 6.65
CA ARG A 26 -8.20 -6.04 6.62
C ARG A 26 -7.01 -6.25 5.68
N VAL A 27 -7.04 -5.63 4.51
CA VAL A 27 -5.93 -5.69 3.54
C VAL A 27 -4.67 -5.06 4.16
N LEU A 28 -4.82 -3.90 4.80
CA LEU A 28 -3.72 -3.24 5.51
C LEU A 28 -3.17 -4.08 6.67
N ALA A 29 -4.03 -4.68 7.48
CA ALA A 29 -3.59 -5.58 8.55
C ALA A 29 -2.79 -6.77 8.01
N THR A 30 -3.26 -7.36 6.91
CA THR A 30 -2.56 -8.48 6.24
C THR A 30 -1.21 -8.04 5.67
N LEU A 31 -1.14 -6.85 5.07
CA LEU A 31 0.12 -6.27 4.57
C LEU A 31 1.11 -6.05 5.71
N VAL A 32 0.65 -5.48 6.83
CA VAL A 32 1.46 -5.27 8.04
C VAL A 32 2.06 -6.60 8.54
N GLU A 33 1.24 -7.65 8.69
CA GLU A 33 1.73 -8.97 9.10
C GLU A 33 2.77 -9.53 8.13
N ARG A 34 2.59 -9.33 6.82
CA ARG A 34 3.52 -9.81 5.80
C ARG A 34 4.84 -9.06 5.83
N ILE A 35 4.80 -7.75 5.97
CA ILE A 35 5.99 -6.90 6.12
C ILE A 35 6.79 -7.33 7.35
N VAL A 36 6.13 -7.57 8.48
CA VAL A 36 6.79 -8.04 9.71
C VAL A 36 7.47 -9.40 9.49
N GLN A 37 6.81 -10.33 8.81
CA GLN A 37 7.39 -11.64 8.49
C GLN A 37 8.59 -11.54 7.56
N VAL A 38 8.52 -10.70 6.52
CA VAL A 38 9.60 -10.55 5.53
C VAL A 38 10.81 -9.86 6.16
N ILE A 39 10.62 -8.74 6.85
CA ILE A 39 11.71 -8.01 7.52
C ILE A 39 12.29 -8.84 8.67
N GLY A 40 11.44 -9.48 9.48
CA GLY A 40 11.85 -10.29 10.62
C GLY A 40 12.67 -11.53 10.22
N ARG A 41 12.32 -12.19 9.11
CA ARG A 41 13.09 -13.35 8.60
C ARG A 41 14.43 -12.97 7.99
N ASN A 42 14.53 -11.76 7.43
CA ASN A 42 15.69 -11.34 6.65
C ASN A 42 16.61 -10.37 7.39
N GLU A 43 16.35 -10.07 8.68
CA GLU A 43 17.23 -9.36 9.61
C GLU A 43 17.99 -8.16 8.99
N SER A 44 17.25 -7.20 8.42
CA SER A 44 17.80 -5.98 7.78
C SER A 44 18.53 -6.16 6.44
N ARG A 45 18.32 -7.26 5.73
CA ARG A 45 18.83 -7.45 4.36
C ARG A 45 17.85 -7.03 3.26
N VAL A 46 16.61 -6.69 3.63
CA VAL A 46 15.56 -6.33 2.66
C VAL A 46 15.67 -4.85 2.34
N LYS A 47 15.79 -4.53 1.05
CA LYS A 47 15.71 -3.15 0.56
C LYS A 47 14.25 -2.71 0.47
N LEU A 48 14.00 -1.43 0.74
CA LEU A 48 12.65 -0.87 0.67
C LEU A 48 11.99 -1.09 -0.69
N ASP A 49 12.70 -0.79 -1.78
CA ASP A 49 12.15 -0.96 -3.13
C ASP A 49 11.82 -2.43 -3.46
N GLU A 50 12.71 -3.36 -3.07
CA GLU A 50 12.49 -4.80 -3.28
C GLU A 50 11.26 -5.31 -2.50
N LEU A 51 11.08 -4.84 -1.26
CA LEU A 51 9.91 -5.19 -0.45
C LEU A 51 8.62 -4.66 -1.08
N VAL A 52 8.63 -3.40 -1.55
CA VAL A 52 7.47 -2.76 -2.17
C VAL A 52 7.08 -3.49 -3.45
N ASP A 53 8.05 -3.83 -4.30
CA ASP A 53 7.80 -4.58 -5.52
C ASP A 53 7.29 -6.00 -5.23
N GLU A 54 7.93 -6.73 -4.31
CA GLU A 54 7.52 -8.09 -3.94
C GLU A 54 6.08 -8.13 -3.42
N LEU A 55 5.73 -7.22 -2.50
CA LEU A 55 4.40 -7.19 -1.89
C LEU A 55 3.33 -6.69 -2.85
N SER A 56 3.65 -5.70 -3.70
CA SER A 56 2.73 -5.22 -4.73
C SER A 56 2.37 -6.33 -5.71
N GLN A 57 3.35 -7.15 -6.12
CA GLN A 57 3.13 -8.28 -7.01
C GLN A 57 2.41 -9.45 -6.32
N THR A 58 2.83 -9.81 -5.10
CA THR A 58 2.32 -11.00 -4.39
C THR A 58 0.91 -10.80 -3.85
N MET A 59 0.61 -9.58 -3.37
CA MET A 59 -0.68 -9.26 -2.76
C MET A 59 -1.62 -8.51 -3.70
N HIS A 60 -1.21 -8.29 -4.96
CA HIS A 60 -1.98 -7.52 -5.94
C HIS A 60 -2.45 -6.16 -5.39
N CYS A 61 -1.56 -5.49 -4.65
CA CYS A 61 -1.83 -4.19 -4.03
C CYS A 61 -0.99 -3.09 -4.69
N THR A 62 -1.29 -1.83 -4.38
CA THR A 62 -0.50 -0.72 -4.91
C THR A 62 0.73 -0.46 -4.03
N PRO A 63 1.81 0.12 -4.58
CA PRO A 63 2.94 0.57 -3.77
C PRO A 63 2.52 1.49 -2.62
N GLN A 64 1.50 2.33 -2.83
CA GLN A 64 0.96 3.22 -1.80
C GLN A 64 0.36 2.46 -0.60
N ASP A 65 -0.28 1.31 -0.84
CA ASP A 65 -0.81 0.46 0.24
C ASP A 65 0.33 -0.13 1.08
N VAL A 66 1.44 -0.51 0.44
CA VAL A 66 2.64 -1.01 1.12
C VAL A 66 3.30 0.08 1.95
N TYR A 67 3.45 1.30 1.41
CA TYR A 67 3.96 2.45 2.17
C TYR A 67 3.05 2.81 3.34
N LEU A 68 1.73 2.75 3.15
CA LEU A 68 0.78 2.98 4.23
C LEU A 68 0.91 1.91 5.32
N ALA A 69 1.09 0.64 4.97
CA ALA A 69 1.34 -0.42 5.93
C ALA A 69 2.69 -0.25 6.66
N LEU A 70 3.76 0.14 5.95
CA LEU A 70 5.05 0.49 6.55
C LEU A 70 4.93 1.66 7.54
N SER A 71 4.12 2.67 7.22
CA SER A 71 3.90 3.83 8.12
C SER A 71 3.16 3.47 9.42
N ARG A 72 2.48 2.32 9.46
CA ARG A 72 1.84 1.78 10.67
C ARG A 72 2.78 0.96 11.53
N LEU A 73 3.97 0.66 11.03
CA LEU A 73 5.01 -0.11 11.71
C LEU A 73 6.13 0.84 12.16
N ASP A 74 6.75 0.53 13.30
CA ASP A 74 7.96 1.25 13.74
C ASP A 74 9.16 0.69 12.96
N VAL A 75 9.34 1.14 11.72
CA VAL A 75 10.41 0.68 10.81
C VAL A 75 11.41 1.81 10.57
N GLU A 76 12.69 1.50 10.74
CA GLU A 76 13.80 2.39 10.37
C GLU A 76 14.30 2.02 8.97
N VAL A 77 14.41 3.03 8.11
CA VAL A 77 15.13 2.94 6.83
C VAL A 77 16.55 3.42 7.08
N ARG A 78 17.53 2.57 6.82
CA ARG A 78 18.95 2.92 6.97
C ARG A 78 19.46 3.68 5.76
N GLY A 79 20.63 4.30 5.87
CA GLY A 79 21.26 5.06 4.78
C GLY A 79 21.62 4.24 3.53
N ASP A 80 21.50 2.91 3.59
CA ASP A 80 21.60 2.01 2.45
C ASP A 80 20.22 1.50 1.94
N ASP A 81 19.11 2.09 2.37
CA ASP A 81 17.73 1.67 2.06
C ASP A 81 17.32 0.30 2.62
N SER A 82 18.10 -0.26 3.55
CA SER A 82 17.71 -1.45 4.28
C SER A 82 16.68 -1.15 5.38
N LEU A 83 15.71 -2.05 5.53
CA LEU A 83 14.63 -1.91 6.49
C LEU A 83 14.88 -2.70 7.79
N ARG A 84 14.58 -2.10 8.94
CA ARG A 84 14.61 -2.78 10.24
C ARG A 84 13.41 -2.39 11.09
N ILE A 85 12.76 -3.37 11.72
CA ILE A 85 11.74 -3.12 12.75
C ILE A 85 12.44 -2.69 14.05
N VAL A 86 12.03 -1.55 14.58
CA VAL A 86 12.63 -0.87 15.74
C VAL A 86 11.99 -1.35 17.05
N ARG A 87 10.68 -1.61 17.08
CA ARG A 87 9.96 -2.23 18.21
C ARG A 87 8.87 -3.19 17.74
N ASP A 88 8.78 -4.33 18.44
CA ASP A 88 7.62 -5.22 18.49
C ASP A 88 6.69 -4.78 19.63
#